data_AF-A0A843GHW6-F1
#
_entry.id   AF-A0A843GHW6-F1
#
_cell.length_a   1.000
_cell.length_b   1.000
_cell.length_c   1.000
_cell.angle_alpha   90.00
_cell.angle_beta   90.00
_cell.angle_gamma   90.00
#
_symmetry.space_group_name_H-M   'P 1'
#
loop_
_entity.id
_entity.type
_entity.pdbx_description
1 polymer ?
#
loop_
_entity_poly.entity_id
_entity_poly.type
_entity_poly.pdbx_seq_one_letter_code
_entity_poly.pdbx_strand_id
1 'polypeptide(L)'
;YDKKAIVEYSRILNTSYGTMHFPWCWVADPDVQGNMLLMAPSYIFMYTFLSNLDNNVDSQKWFPPAGVKRATARVVKKPYFEIGSVVLNDWQNDNTARVNPIMKLKQYGYVIYGQYTCLPAIDMFTHSALESLNVRLIANVVKKKIFDVCLNLAFEPNTSVLWLKFFAQMDEFLRYMQYNEGVYAYKIVMDESTVTTDDINHLRCPGKVYIAPTRTAEFFDIDFIITEAGALFNN
;
A
#
# COMPACT_ATOMS: atom_id res chain seq x y z
N TYR A 1 -2.02 24.24 -14.20
CA TYR A 1 -2.53 22.87 -14.13
C TYR A 1 -4.00 22.92 -13.78
N ASP A 2 -4.87 22.39 -14.64
CA ASP A 2 -6.29 22.24 -14.33
C ASP A 2 -6.45 21.05 -13.35
N LYS A 3 -6.97 21.34 -12.15
CA LYS A 3 -7.14 20.36 -11.08
C LYS A 3 -8.16 19.27 -11.45
N LYS A 4 -9.15 19.61 -12.27
CA LYS A 4 -10.15 18.66 -12.76
C LYS A 4 -9.53 17.68 -13.74
N ALA A 5 -8.69 18.17 -14.65
CA ALA A 5 -7.99 17.33 -15.62
C ALA A 5 -7.13 16.25 -14.95
N ILE A 6 -6.49 16.55 -13.81
CA ILE A 6 -5.67 15.57 -13.05
C ILE A 6 -6.51 14.40 -12.55
N VAL A 7 -7.71 14.65 -12.04
CA VAL A 7 -8.62 13.58 -11.60
C VAL A 7 -9.05 12.74 -12.80
N GLU A 8 -9.38 13.37 -13.93
CA GLU A 8 -9.74 12.62 -15.16
C GLU A 8 -8.60 11.70 -15.64
N TYR A 9 -7.35 12.15 -15.59
CA TYR A 9 -6.19 11.29 -15.92
C TYR A 9 -6.09 10.07 -15.00
N SER A 10 -6.45 10.22 -13.72
CA SER A 10 -6.44 9.09 -12.77
C SER A 10 -7.50 8.04 -13.10
N ARG A 11 -8.59 8.43 -13.78
CA ARG A 11 -9.71 7.55 -14.17
C ARG A 11 -9.47 6.78 -15.48
N ILE A 12 -8.50 7.22 -16.30
CA ILE A 12 -8.15 6.52 -17.55
C ILE A 12 -7.57 5.14 -17.25
N LEU A 13 -6.84 5.01 -16.13
CA LEU A 13 -6.26 3.75 -15.70
C LEU A 13 -7.27 3.03 -14.79
N ASN A 14 -7.54 1.77 -15.11
CA ASN A 14 -8.31 0.86 -14.26
C ASN A 14 -7.41 -0.30 -13.85
N THR A 15 -6.53 -0.06 -12.87
CA THR A 15 -5.58 -1.06 -12.41
C THR A 15 -5.09 -0.80 -11.01
N SER A 16 -5.06 -1.86 -10.20
CA SER A 16 -4.46 -1.82 -8.87
C SER A 16 -2.95 -2.04 -8.88
N TYR A 17 -2.30 -2.12 -10.05
CA TYR A 17 -0.84 -2.17 -10.18
C TYR A 17 -0.21 -0.79 -10.48
N GLY A 18 -1.04 0.24 -10.67
CA GLY A 18 -0.61 1.63 -10.84
C GLY A 18 -0.92 2.46 -9.61
N THR A 19 -0.16 3.53 -9.42
CA THR A 19 -0.46 4.57 -8.43
C THR A 19 -0.06 5.93 -9.00
N MET A 20 -0.89 6.93 -8.79
CA MET A 20 -0.70 8.26 -9.35
C MET A 20 -0.40 9.26 -8.24
N HIS A 21 0.62 10.08 -8.46
CA HIS A 21 1.09 11.07 -7.50
C HIS A 21 1.10 12.44 -8.15
N PHE A 22 0.82 13.48 -7.37
CA PHE A 22 0.80 14.86 -7.86
C PHE A 22 1.13 15.82 -6.71
N PRO A 23 1.85 16.95 -6.92
CA PRO A 23 2.37 17.47 -8.19
C PRO A 23 3.84 17.11 -8.46
N TRP A 24 4.34 17.58 -9.60
CA TRP A 24 5.79 17.73 -9.81
C TRP A 24 6.39 18.63 -8.73
N CYS A 25 7.64 18.35 -8.37
CA CYS A 25 8.30 19.01 -7.23
C CYS A 25 9.71 19.44 -7.60
N TRP A 26 10.10 20.62 -7.13
CA TRP A 26 11.48 21.09 -7.16
C TRP A 26 12.29 20.42 -6.05
N VAL A 27 13.42 19.85 -6.42
CA VAL A 27 14.41 19.25 -5.53
C VAL A 27 15.74 19.97 -5.67
N ALA A 28 16.60 19.88 -4.67
CA ALA A 28 17.96 20.42 -4.78
C ALA A 28 18.78 19.61 -5.80
N ASP A 29 19.51 20.30 -6.65
CA ASP A 29 20.50 19.69 -7.53
C ASP A 29 21.71 19.20 -6.71
N PRO A 30 22.08 17.91 -6.78
CA PRO A 30 23.25 17.40 -6.05
C PRO A 30 24.58 17.91 -6.62
N ASP A 31 24.64 18.27 -7.91
CA ASP A 31 25.88 18.62 -8.60
C ASP A 31 26.16 20.13 -8.58
N VAL A 32 25.11 20.95 -8.51
CA VAL A 32 25.21 22.42 -8.55
C VAL A 32 24.56 23.04 -7.32
N GLN A 33 25.39 23.53 -6.39
CA GLN A 33 24.90 24.15 -5.16
C GLN A 33 23.97 25.34 -5.46
N GLY A 34 22.77 25.32 -4.88
CA GLY A 34 21.77 26.37 -5.04
C GLY A 34 20.88 26.23 -6.28
N ASN A 35 21.19 25.31 -7.21
CA ASN A 35 20.29 24.98 -8.32
C ASN A 35 19.15 24.06 -7.86
N MET A 36 18.02 24.12 -8.57
CA MET A 36 16.88 23.24 -8.33
C MET A 36 16.48 22.52 -9.62
N LEU A 37 16.20 21.24 -9.50
CA LEU A 37 15.70 20.41 -10.59
C LEU A 37 14.21 20.15 -10.38
N LEU A 38 13.44 20.29 -11.45
CA LEU A 38 12.03 19.92 -11.44
C LEU A 38 11.90 18.41 -11.70
N MET A 39 11.46 17.68 -10.68
CA MET A 39 11.31 16.24 -10.73
C MET A 39 9.84 15.81 -10.82
N ALA A 40 9.62 14.75 -11.57
CA ALA A 40 8.32 14.12 -11.68
C ALA A 40 7.88 13.52 -10.32
N PRO A 41 6.56 13.48 -10.04
CA PRO A 41 6.04 12.94 -8.78
C PRO A 41 6.35 11.44 -8.59
N SER A 42 6.55 10.69 -9.68
CA SER A 42 7.00 9.29 -9.62
C SER A 42 8.39 9.16 -8.99
N TYR A 43 9.33 10.05 -9.32
CA TYR A 43 10.64 10.09 -8.68
C TYR A 43 10.52 10.40 -7.19
N ILE A 44 9.70 11.40 -6.83
CA ILE A 44 9.48 11.78 -5.42
C ILE A 44 8.91 10.62 -4.62
N PHE A 45 7.91 9.92 -5.16
CA PHE A 45 7.32 8.73 -4.55
C PHE A 45 8.37 7.64 -4.34
N MET A 46 9.09 7.25 -5.41
CA MET A 46 10.09 6.18 -5.34
C MET A 46 11.22 6.50 -4.37
N TYR A 47 11.78 7.72 -4.44
CA TYR A 47 12.82 8.18 -3.53
C TYR A 47 12.35 8.13 -2.06
N THR A 48 11.14 8.66 -1.79
CA THR A 48 10.60 8.72 -0.43
C THR A 48 10.32 7.32 0.11
N PHE A 49 9.75 6.43 -0.72
CA PHE A 49 9.46 5.05 -0.34
C PHE A 49 10.74 4.25 -0.04
N LEU A 50 11.74 4.31 -0.93
CA LEU A 50 13.01 3.61 -0.73
C LEU A 50 13.79 4.16 0.46
N SER A 51 13.86 5.49 0.58
CA SER A 51 14.51 6.13 1.72
C SER A 51 13.83 5.75 3.04
N ASN A 52 12.51 5.55 3.07
CA ASN A 52 11.85 5.01 4.26
C ASN A 52 12.29 3.59 4.58
N LEU A 53 12.32 2.70 3.57
CA LEU A 53 12.73 1.31 3.75
C LEU A 53 14.17 1.17 4.22
N ASP A 54 15.08 2.01 3.74
CA ASP A 54 16.50 1.94 4.08
C ASP A 54 16.80 2.55 5.46
N ASN A 55 16.08 3.59 5.87
CA ASN A 55 16.42 4.39 7.06
C ASN A 55 15.52 4.14 8.28
N ASN A 56 14.43 3.38 8.14
CA ASN A 56 13.50 3.12 9.24
C ASN A 56 13.47 1.62 9.55
N VAL A 57 14.01 1.26 10.72
CA VAL A 57 14.10 -0.13 11.20
C VAL A 57 12.74 -0.80 11.39
N ASP A 58 11.70 -0.02 11.66
CA ASP A 58 10.33 -0.51 11.82
C ASP A 58 9.57 -0.53 10.49
N SER A 59 10.18 -0.12 9.38
CA SER A 59 9.51 -0.12 8.09
C SER A 59 9.33 -1.54 7.56
N GLN A 60 8.17 -1.78 6.96
CA GLN A 60 7.86 -3.03 6.30
C GLN A 60 7.41 -2.75 4.87
N LYS A 61 7.74 -3.65 3.94
CA LYS A 61 7.47 -3.49 2.50
C LYS A 61 5.99 -3.41 2.16
N TRP A 62 5.12 -3.85 3.06
CA TRP A 62 3.66 -3.81 2.93
C TRP A 62 3.00 -2.60 3.60
N PHE A 63 3.76 -1.78 4.32
CA PHE A 63 3.19 -0.61 4.95
C PHE A 63 2.78 0.44 3.91
N PRO A 64 1.75 1.25 4.24
CA PRO A 64 1.32 2.34 3.38
C PRO A 64 2.49 3.30 3.16
N PRO A 65 2.88 3.60 1.90
CA PRO A 65 3.89 4.60 1.59
C PRO A 65 3.28 6.02 1.66
N ALA A 66 2.56 6.30 2.75
CA ALA A 66 1.82 7.53 2.97
C ALA A 66 1.93 8.00 4.43
N GLY A 67 1.59 9.27 4.66
CA GLY A 67 1.52 9.88 5.97
C GLY A 67 2.88 10.26 6.55
N VAL A 68 2.86 10.96 7.68
CA VAL A 68 4.03 11.60 8.29
C VAL A 68 5.13 10.59 8.66
N LYS A 69 4.74 9.47 9.29
CA LYS A 69 5.69 8.48 9.81
C LYS A 69 6.52 7.81 8.72
N ARG A 70 5.94 7.62 7.52
CA ARG A 70 6.54 6.78 6.46
C ARG A 70 6.85 7.52 5.18
N ALA A 71 6.15 8.60 4.87
CA ALA A 71 6.22 9.25 3.57
C ALA A 71 6.47 10.76 3.63
N THR A 72 7.28 11.20 4.60
CA THR A 72 7.82 12.56 4.61
C THR A 72 8.83 12.71 3.46
N ALA A 73 8.47 13.48 2.45
CA ALA A 73 9.23 13.69 1.23
C ALA A 73 10.32 14.77 1.43
N ARG A 74 11.36 14.44 2.21
CA ARG A 74 12.45 15.37 2.60
C ARG A 74 13.23 15.96 1.41
N VAL A 75 13.20 15.29 0.26
CA VAL A 75 13.84 15.72 -0.99
C VAL A 75 13.13 16.92 -1.62
N VAL A 76 11.84 17.12 -1.34
CA VAL A 76 11.03 18.21 -1.90
C VAL A 76 11.38 19.53 -1.22
N LYS A 77 11.76 20.53 -2.01
CA LYS A 77 11.95 21.91 -1.55
C LYS A 77 10.72 22.76 -1.77
N LYS A 78 10.06 22.59 -2.92
CA LYS A 78 8.84 23.31 -3.28
C LYS A 78 8.03 22.52 -4.31
N PRO A 79 6.71 22.40 -4.18
CA PRO A 79 5.89 21.80 -5.22
C PRO A 79 5.71 22.79 -6.37
N TYR A 80 5.57 22.28 -7.59
CA TYR A 80 5.18 23.12 -8.72
C TYR A 80 3.79 23.72 -8.53
N PHE A 81 2.91 23.00 -7.83
CA PHE A 81 1.55 23.42 -7.51
C PHE A 81 1.24 23.18 -6.03
N GLU A 82 0.91 24.21 -5.26
CA GLU A 82 0.54 24.01 -3.85
C GLU A 82 -0.89 23.46 -3.70
N ILE A 83 -1.00 22.28 -3.09
CA ILE A 83 -2.28 21.66 -2.75
C ILE A 83 -2.77 22.28 -1.43
N GLY A 84 -3.80 23.11 -1.53
CA GLY A 84 -4.53 23.63 -0.37
C GLY A 84 -5.68 22.72 0.06
N SER A 85 -6.31 23.05 1.19
CA SER A 85 -7.41 22.28 1.78
C SER A 85 -8.59 22.06 0.84
N VAL A 86 -8.96 23.06 0.04
CA VAL A 86 -10.08 22.93 -0.92
C VAL A 86 -9.83 21.81 -1.92
N VAL A 87 -8.63 21.75 -2.51
CA VAL A 87 -8.27 20.72 -3.51
C VAL A 87 -8.18 19.35 -2.86
N LEU A 88 -7.61 19.28 -1.67
CA LEU A 88 -7.52 18.04 -0.92
C LEU A 88 -8.93 17.51 -0.61
N ASN A 89 -9.82 18.36 -0.10
CA ASN A 89 -11.19 17.99 0.23
C ASN A 89 -11.97 17.55 -1.01
N ASP A 90 -11.80 18.24 -2.15
CA ASP A 90 -12.44 17.83 -3.41
C ASP A 90 -12.01 16.41 -3.83
N TRP A 91 -10.72 16.08 -3.68
CA TRP A 91 -10.22 14.75 -4.03
C TRP A 91 -10.58 13.69 -2.99
N GLN A 92 -10.59 14.02 -1.71
CA GLN A 92 -10.97 13.07 -0.65
C GLN A 92 -12.47 12.76 -0.65
N ASN A 93 -13.31 13.73 -1.05
CA ASN A 93 -14.76 13.52 -1.19
C ASN A 93 -15.15 12.87 -2.52
N ASP A 94 -14.24 12.79 -3.49
CA ASP A 94 -14.44 12.07 -4.74
C ASP A 94 -13.81 10.68 -4.66
N ASN A 95 -14.62 9.66 -4.36
CA ASN A 95 -14.18 8.27 -4.28
C ASN A 95 -13.61 7.72 -5.60
N THR A 96 -13.77 8.43 -6.72
CA THR A 96 -13.19 8.08 -8.03
C THR A 96 -11.85 8.79 -8.28
N ALA A 97 -11.48 9.78 -7.47
CA ALA A 97 -10.20 10.47 -7.59
C ALA A 97 -9.08 9.59 -7.03
N ARG A 98 -8.28 9.01 -7.92
CA ARG A 98 -7.18 8.11 -7.58
C ARG A 98 -5.82 8.80 -7.62
N VAL A 99 -5.71 9.92 -6.89
CA VAL A 99 -4.53 10.78 -6.87
C VAL A 99 -3.97 10.88 -5.46
N ASN A 100 -2.68 10.59 -5.29
CA ASN A 100 -1.97 10.72 -4.02
C ASN A 100 -1.25 12.08 -3.95
N PRO A 101 -1.72 13.02 -3.13
CA PRO A 101 -1.18 14.37 -3.06
C PRO A 101 0.18 14.39 -2.36
N ILE A 102 1.16 15.08 -2.92
CA ILE A 102 2.39 15.52 -2.25
C ILE A 102 2.14 16.95 -1.77
N MET A 103 1.93 17.11 -0.47
CA MET A 103 1.49 18.39 0.08
C MET A 103 2.23 18.78 1.36
N LYS A 104 2.16 20.06 1.72
CA LYS A 104 2.81 20.59 2.92
C LYS A 104 1.89 20.46 4.13
N LEU A 105 2.36 19.74 5.15
CA LEU A 105 1.78 19.77 6.49
C LEU A 105 2.62 20.73 7.35
N LYS A 106 1.97 21.68 8.03
CA LYS A 106 2.63 22.82 8.71
C LYS A 106 3.84 22.42 9.56
N GLN A 107 3.69 21.38 10.39
CA GLN A 107 4.74 20.91 11.31
C GLN A 107 5.63 19.80 10.74
N TYR A 108 5.22 19.14 9.65
CA TYR A 108 5.87 17.92 9.15
C TYR A 108 6.55 18.09 7.78
N GLY A 109 6.46 19.27 7.16
CA GLY A 109 7.02 19.53 5.84
C GLY A 109 6.19 18.89 4.73
N TYR A 110 6.84 18.51 3.62
CA TYR A 110 6.17 17.86 2.50
C TYR A 110 5.98 16.37 2.76
N VAL A 111 4.76 15.87 2.54
CA VAL A 111 4.36 14.50 2.82
C VAL A 111 3.51 13.98 1.66
N ILE A 112 3.69 12.70 1.31
CA ILE A 112 2.75 11.98 0.45
C ILE A 112 1.54 11.61 1.30
N TYR A 113 0.40 12.23 1.01
CA TYR A 113 -0.82 12.19 1.82
C TYR A 113 -1.95 11.45 1.09
N GLY A 114 -1.66 10.22 0.67
CA GLY A 114 -2.61 9.34 0.02
C GLY A 114 -1.94 8.03 -0.36
N GLN A 115 -2.70 6.94 -0.41
CA GLN A 115 -2.20 5.62 -0.76
C GLN A 115 -3.12 4.88 -1.73
N TYR A 116 -3.80 5.59 -2.61
CA TYR A 116 -4.63 4.96 -3.63
C TYR A 116 -3.78 4.31 -4.72
N THR A 117 -4.27 3.18 -5.21
CA THR A 117 -3.93 2.66 -6.53
C THR A 117 -4.81 3.32 -7.58
N CYS A 118 -4.52 3.10 -8.86
CA CYS A 118 -5.38 3.52 -9.97
C CYS A 118 -6.56 2.55 -10.20
N LEU A 119 -7.00 1.79 -9.18
CA LEU A 119 -8.21 1.00 -9.27
C LEU A 119 -9.39 1.89 -8.83
N PRO A 120 -10.29 2.31 -9.73
CA PRO A 120 -11.47 3.07 -9.33
C PRO A 120 -12.39 2.22 -8.45
N ALA A 121 -13.13 2.88 -7.55
CA ALA A 121 -14.23 2.23 -6.85
C ALA A 121 -15.31 1.84 -7.88
N ILE A 122 -16.02 0.75 -7.62
CA ILE A 122 -17.10 0.31 -8.53
C ILE A 122 -18.27 1.29 -8.43
N ASP A 123 -18.62 1.66 -7.20
CA ASP A 123 -19.63 2.68 -6.87
C ASP A 123 -19.31 3.30 -5.49
N MET A 124 -20.21 4.15 -4.97
CA MET A 124 -20.02 4.86 -3.71
C MET A 124 -19.96 3.95 -2.46
N PHE A 125 -20.49 2.73 -2.54
CA PHE A 125 -20.61 1.79 -1.42
C PHE A 125 -19.79 0.51 -1.63
N THR A 126 -19.42 0.20 -2.87
CA THR A 126 -18.70 -1.01 -3.25
C THR A 126 -17.23 -0.72 -3.48
N HIS A 127 -16.44 -0.98 -2.43
CA HIS A 127 -14.99 -0.78 -2.44
C HIS A 127 -14.21 -2.10 -2.46
N SER A 128 -13.19 -2.16 -3.32
CA SER A 128 -12.20 -3.23 -3.34
C SER A 128 -11.05 -2.91 -2.39
N ALA A 129 -10.58 -3.92 -1.65
CA ALA A 129 -9.38 -3.76 -0.82
C ALA A 129 -8.13 -3.38 -1.66
N LEU A 130 -8.12 -3.73 -2.96
CA LEU A 130 -7.03 -3.40 -3.89
C LEU A 130 -7.01 -1.94 -4.33
N GLU A 131 -7.98 -1.13 -3.92
CA GLU A 131 -7.94 0.33 -4.06
C GLU A 131 -6.78 0.93 -3.25
N SER A 132 -6.41 0.30 -2.13
CA SER A 132 -5.29 0.73 -1.30
C SER A 132 -3.97 0.09 -1.75
N LEU A 133 -2.94 0.92 -1.85
CA LEU A 133 -1.61 0.54 -2.29
C LEU A 133 -0.94 -0.42 -1.30
N ASN A 134 -1.16 -0.24 0.01
CA ASN A 134 -0.65 -1.18 1.02
C ASN A 134 -1.14 -2.62 0.77
N VAL A 135 -2.43 -2.80 0.44
CA VAL A 135 -3.00 -4.12 0.13
C VAL A 135 -2.39 -4.71 -1.13
N ARG A 136 -2.15 -3.90 -2.17
CA ARG A 136 -1.40 -4.36 -3.36
C ARG A 136 0.03 -4.78 -3.00
N LEU A 137 0.72 -4.03 -2.16
CA LEU A 137 2.08 -4.37 -1.71
C LEU A 137 2.08 -5.70 -0.94
N ILE A 138 1.12 -5.91 -0.02
CA ILE A 138 0.91 -7.20 0.67
C ILE A 138 0.76 -8.33 -0.35
N ALA A 139 -0.15 -8.17 -1.32
CA ALA A 139 -0.40 -9.19 -2.33
C ALA A 139 0.85 -9.50 -3.16
N ASN A 140 1.63 -8.49 -3.54
CA ASN A 140 2.86 -8.68 -4.30
C ASN A 140 3.94 -9.41 -3.49
N VAL A 141 4.09 -9.06 -2.21
CA VAL A 141 5.04 -9.69 -1.29
C VAL A 141 4.69 -11.17 -1.07
N VAL A 142 3.41 -11.47 -0.81
CA VAL A 142 2.95 -12.86 -0.62
C VAL A 142 3.11 -13.67 -1.90
N LYS A 143 2.72 -13.12 -3.07
CA LYS A 143 2.91 -13.80 -4.37
C LYS A 143 4.37 -14.12 -4.65
N LYS A 144 5.29 -13.19 -4.37
CA LYS A 144 6.72 -13.42 -4.51
C LYS A 144 7.19 -14.57 -3.61
N LYS A 145 6.80 -14.58 -2.34
CA LYS A 145 7.18 -15.66 -1.42
C LYS A 145 6.63 -17.02 -1.88
N ILE A 146 5.38 -17.08 -2.34
CA ILE A 146 4.80 -18.32 -2.90
C ILE A 146 5.65 -18.81 -4.07
N PHE A 147 6.00 -17.92 -5.00
CA PHE A 147 6.86 -18.26 -6.13
C PHE A 147 8.23 -18.82 -5.67
N ASP A 148 8.89 -18.14 -4.74
CA ASP A 148 10.20 -18.56 -4.23
C ASP A 148 10.14 -19.94 -3.54
N VAL A 149 9.09 -20.21 -2.74
CA VAL A 149 8.88 -21.52 -2.10
C VAL A 149 8.58 -22.60 -3.14
N CYS A 150 7.69 -22.34 -4.10
CA CYS A 150 7.38 -23.30 -5.17
C CYS A 150 8.60 -23.62 -6.03
N LEU A 151 9.45 -22.63 -6.34
CA LEU A 151 10.66 -22.83 -7.13
C LEU A 151 11.65 -23.77 -6.41
N ASN A 152 11.80 -23.64 -5.10
CA ASN A 152 12.67 -24.51 -4.30
C ASN A 152 12.12 -25.94 -4.13
N LEU A 153 10.80 -26.12 -4.24
CA LEU A 153 10.12 -27.40 -4.08
C LEU A 153 9.82 -28.08 -5.43
N ALA A 154 10.14 -27.42 -6.55
CA ALA A 154 9.93 -27.97 -7.88
C ALA A 154 10.75 -29.27 -8.05
N PHE A 155 10.16 -30.25 -8.74
CA PHE A 155 10.75 -31.57 -9.03
C PHE A 155 10.94 -32.50 -7.81
N GLU A 156 10.49 -32.13 -6.62
CA GLU A 156 10.38 -33.06 -5.49
C GLU A 156 9.20 -34.05 -5.68
N PRO A 157 9.23 -35.24 -5.05
CA PRO A 157 8.12 -36.18 -5.10
C PRO A 157 6.81 -35.58 -4.56
N ASN A 158 5.76 -35.60 -5.39
CA ASN A 158 4.43 -35.07 -5.04
C ASN A 158 3.74 -35.96 -3.99
N THR A 159 4.01 -35.65 -2.72
CA THR A 159 3.59 -36.42 -1.55
C THR A 159 3.13 -35.47 -0.44
N SER A 160 2.45 -35.99 0.57
CA SER A 160 2.08 -35.21 1.76
C SER A 160 3.26 -34.53 2.45
N VAL A 161 4.47 -35.11 2.34
CA VAL A 161 5.71 -34.50 2.83
C VAL A 161 6.05 -33.21 2.08
N LEU A 162 5.90 -33.19 0.74
CA LEU A 162 6.12 -31.99 -0.07
C LEU A 162 5.14 -30.88 0.32
N TRP A 163 3.86 -31.24 0.50
CA TRP A 163 2.82 -30.29 0.87
C TRP A 163 3.07 -29.69 2.26
N LEU A 164 3.52 -30.52 3.20
CA LEU A 164 3.92 -30.06 4.53
C LEU A 164 5.13 -29.13 4.49
N LYS A 165 6.12 -29.39 3.62
CA LYS A 165 7.26 -28.46 3.40
C LYS A 165 6.79 -27.10 2.89
N PHE A 166 5.83 -27.06 1.95
CA PHE A 166 5.23 -25.82 1.48
C PHE A 166 4.50 -25.10 2.60
N PHE A 167 3.63 -25.81 3.32
CA PHE A 167 2.85 -25.27 4.43
C PHE A 167 3.77 -24.65 5.49
N ALA A 168 4.80 -25.36 5.94
CA ALA A 168 5.70 -24.86 6.99
C ALA A 168 6.41 -23.55 6.60
N GLN A 169 6.94 -23.47 5.38
CA GLN A 169 7.62 -22.26 4.89
C GLN A 169 6.68 -21.07 4.70
N MET A 170 5.45 -21.33 4.24
CA MET A 170 4.44 -20.28 4.08
C MET A 170 3.83 -19.85 5.42
N ASP A 171 3.62 -20.77 6.36
CA ASP A 171 3.11 -20.49 7.69
C ASP A 171 4.08 -19.60 8.47
N GLU A 172 5.37 -19.95 8.50
CA GLU A 172 6.42 -19.13 9.11
C GLU A 172 6.40 -17.69 8.58
N PHE A 173 6.35 -17.53 7.25
CA PHE A 173 6.34 -16.22 6.62
C PHE A 173 5.06 -15.42 6.93
N LEU A 174 3.89 -16.06 6.86
CA LEU A 174 2.62 -15.37 7.12
C LEU A 174 2.43 -15.04 8.60
N ARG A 175 2.98 -15.84 9.53
CA ARG A 175 3.09 -15.48 10.96
C ARG A 175 3.95 -14.24 11.15
N TYR A 176 5.11 -14.17 10.48
CA TYR A 176 5.95 -12.98 10.52
C TYR A 176 5.22 -11.75 10.00
N MET A 177 4.49 -11.87 8.88
CA MET A 177 3.65 -10.78 8.37
C MET A 177 2.54 -10.42 9.36
N GLN A 178 1.89 -11.39 10.00
CA GLN A 178 0.82 -11.13 10.97
C GLN A 178 1.35 -10.38 12.20
N TYR A 179 2.49 -10.79 12.75
CA TYR A 179 3.15 -10.12 13.87
C TYR A 179 3.54 -8.66 13.54
N ASN A 180 3.93 -8.42 12.28
CA ASN A 180 4.32 -7.10 11.78
C ASN A 180 3.20 -6.38 11.02
N GLU A 181 1.95 -6.61 11.43
CA GLU A 181 0.75 -5.90 10.97
C GLU A 181 0.51 -5.92 9.45
N GLY A 182 1.05 -6.91 8.73
CA GLY A 182 0.85 -7.07 7.28
C GLY A 182 -0.46 -7.79 6.94
N VAL A 183 -0.81 -8.82 7.70
CA VAL A 183 -2.08 -9.54 7.53
C VAL A 183 -2.78 -9.67 8.88
N TYR A 184 -4.10 -9.55 8.91
CA TYR A 184 -4.91 -9.80 10.09
C TYR A 184 -5.07 -11.30 10.35
N ALA A 185 -5.33 -12.06 9.29
CA ALA A 185 -5.50 -13.50 9.33
C ALA A 185 -5.07 -14.13 8.00
N TYR A 186 -4.76 -15.42 8.02
CA TYR A 186 -4.46 -16.19 6.81
C TYR A 186 -4.87 -17.66 6.97
N LYS A 187 -4.98 -18.37 5.84
CA LYS A 187 -5.21 -19.81 5.78
C LYS A 187 -4.44 -20.38 4.59
N ILE A 188 -3.72 -21.47 4.82
CA ILE A 188 -3.04 -22.23 3.76
C ILE A 188 -3.74 -23.60 3.64
N VAL A 189 -4.05 -24.01 2.42
CA VAL A 189 -4.62 -25.34 2.13
C VAL A 189 -3.79 -25.96 1.03
N MET A 190 -3.12 -27.06 1.36
CA MET A 190 -2.37 -27.88 0.42
C MET A 190 -2.39 -29.31 0.96
N ASP A 191 -3.45 -30.02 0.63
CA ASP A 191 -3.77 -31.36 1.07
C ASP A 191 -4.58 -32.08 -0.02
N GLU A 192 -5.11 -33.26 0.29
CA GLU A 192 -5.93 -34.08 -0.62
C GLU A 192 -7.21 -33.37 -1.11
N SER A 193 -7.69 -32.33 -0.41
CA SER A 193 -8.83 -31.51 -0.88
C SER A 193 -8.46 -30.57 -2.03
N THR A 194 -7.16 -30.33 -2.22
CA THR A 194 -6.62 -29.48 -3.28
C THR A 194 -5.84 -30.28 -4.31
N VAL A 195 -4.98 -31.21 -3.88
CA VAL A 195 -4.12 -32.03 -4.73
C VAL A 195 -4.82 -33.36 -4.96
N THR A 196 -5.60 -33.43 -6.04
CA THR A 196 -6.36 -34.64 -6.38
C THR A 196 -5.48 -35.70 -7.04
N THR A 197 -5.96 -36.93 -7.14
CA THR A 197 -5.29 -37.98 -7.93
C THR A 197 -5.07 -37.56 -9.39
N ASP A 198 -6.03 -36.81 -9.97
CA ASP A 198 -5.90 -36.27 -11.33
C ASP A 198 -4.77 -35.24 -11.42
N ASP A 199 -4.63 -34.37 -10.43
CA ASP A 199 -3.51 -33.42 -10.36
C ASP A 199 -2.16 -34.15 -10.30
N ILE A 200 -2.05 -35.20 -9.47
CA ILE A 200 -0.83 -36.01 -9.36
C ILE A 200 -0.48 -36.66 -10.70
N ASN A 201 -1.46 -37.25 -11.39
CA ASN A 201 -1.28 -37.87 -12.70
C ASN A 201 -0.84 -36.86 -13.76
N HIS A 202 -1.26 -35.60 -13.64
CA HIS A 202 -0.85 -34.49 -14.52
C HIS A 202 0.40 -33.74 -14.02
N LEU A 203 1.12 -34.27 -13.03
CA LEU A 203 2.31 -33.64 -12.44
C LEU A 203 2.05 -32.23 -11.87
N ARG A 204 0.85 -32.00 -11.34
CA ARG A 204 0.39 -30.76 -10.73
C ARG A 204 0.26 -30.89 -9.22
N CYS A 205 0.47 -29.78 -8.53
CA CYS A 205 0.39 -29.71 -7.08
C CYS A 205 -0.29 -28.40 -6.64
N PRO A 206 -1.59 -28.23 -6.91
CA PRO A 206 -2.31 -27.00 -6.58
C PRO A 206 -2.43 -26.81 -5.06
N GLY A 207 -2.18 -25.59 -4.60
CA GLY A 207 -2.42 -25.15 -3.23
C GLY A 207 -3.17 -23.82 -3.21
N LYS A 208 -3.78 -23.49 -2.08
CA LYS A 208 -4.52 -22.23 -1.87
C LYS A 208 -3.97 -21.48 -0.67
N VAL A 209 -3.67 -20.19 -0.87
CA VAL A 209 -3.25 -19.28 0.20
C VAL A 209 -4.27 -18.15 0.27
N TYR A 210 -4.98 -18.08 1.39
CA TYR A 210 -5.96 -17.05 1.70
C TYR A 210 -5.34 -16.06 2.68
N ILE A 211 -5.55 -14.77 2.46
CA ILE A 211 -5.09 -13.71 3.34
C ILE A 211 -6.23 -12.70 3.58
N ALA A 212 -6.31 -12.21 4.82
CA ALA A 212 -7.06 -11.02 5.19
C ALA A 212 -6.03 -9.90 5.43
N PRO A 213 -5.83 -8.98 4.47
CA PRO A 213 -4.81 -7.94 4.59
C PRO A 213 -5.19 -6.91 5.67
N THR A 214 -4.20 -6.38 6.36
CA THR A 214 -4.41 -5.25 7.29
C THR A 214 -4.79 -4.00 6.49
N ARG A 215 -5.86 -3.32 6.91
CA ARG A 215 -6.30 -2.04 6.32
C ARG A 215 -5.73 -0.87 7.12
N THR A 216 -5.27 0.16 6.44
CA THR A 216 -4.77 1.39 7.06
C THR A 216 -5.94 2.25 7.55
N ALA A 217 -5.79 2.88 8.72
CA ALA A 217 -6.67 3.98 9.14
C ALA A 217 -6.25 5.27 8.40
N GLU A 218 -7.12 5.76 7.51
CA GLU A 218 -6.86 6.98 6.71
C GLU A 218 -7.42 8.25 7.34
N PHE A 219 -8.51 8.12 8.10
CA PHE A 219 -9.22 9.23 8.73
C PHE A 219 -9.46 8.91 10.21
N PHE A 220 -9.43 9.95 11.04
CA PHE A 220 -9.73 9.88 12.46
C PHE A 220 -10.87 10.87 12.75
N ASP A 221 -12.03 10.34 13.08
CA ASP A 221 -13.19 11.12 13.53
C ASP A 221 -13.18 11.13 15.06
N ILE A 222 -12.74 12.24 15.65
CA ILE A 222 -12.58 12.39 17.10
C ILE A 222 -13.47 13.55 17.57
N ASP A 223 -14.43 13.25 18.43
CA ASP A 223 -15.24 14.27 19.10
C ASP A 223 -14.48 14.88 20.27
N PHE A 224 -14.31 16.21 20.26
CA PHE A 224 -13.80 16.97 21.39
C PHE A 224 -14.95 17.70 22.08
N ILE A 225 -15.37 17.19 23.25
CA ILE A 225 -16.53 17.70 23.98
C ILE A 225 -16.07 18.31 25.29
N ILE A 226 -16.38 19.59 25.50
CA ILE A 226 -16.22 20.26 26.80
C ILE A 226 -17.55 20.16 27.54
N THR A 227 -17.56 19.48 28.67
CA THR A 227 -18.74 19.39 29.56
C THR A 227 -18.60 20.35 30.75
N GLU A 228 -19.72 20.70 31.38
CA GLU A 228 -19.72 21.49 32.60
C GLU A 228 -19.02 20.75 33.75
N ALA A 229 -18.40 21.49 34.67
CA ALA A 229 -17.78 20.92 35.85
C ALA A 229 -18.81 20.12 36.67
N GLY A 230 -18.66 18.79 36.71
CA GLY A 230 -19.54 17.88 37.44
C GLY A 230 -20.53 17.09 36.59
N ALA A 231 -20.52 17.22 35.27
CA ALA A 231 -21.27 16.31 34.40
C ALA A 231 -20.69 14.87 34.46
N LEU A 232 -21.55 13.88 34.71
CA LEU A 232 -21.18 12.47 34.67
C LEU A 232 -21.21 11.97 33.22
N PHE A 233 -20.14 11.32 32.80
CA PHE A 233 -20.06 10.66 31.50
C PHE A 233 -20.95 9.41 31.53
N ASN A 234 -22.13 9.49 30.93
CA ASN A 234 -22.92 8.30 30.66
C ASN A 234 -22.47 7.73 29.30
N ASN A 235 -22.02 6.47 29.36
CA ASN A 235 -21.58 5.67 28.21
C ASN A 235 -22.69 5.46 27.17
#